data_AF-A0A6C0B4X8-F1
#
_entry.id   AF-A0A6C0B4X8-F1
#
_cell.length_a   1.000
_cell.length_b   1.000
_cell.length_c   1.000
_cell.angle_alpha   90.00
_cell.angle_beta   90.00
_cell.angle_gamma   90.00
#
_symmetry.space_group_name_H-M   'P 1'
#
loop_
_entity.id
_entity.type
_entity.pdbx_description
1 polymer ?
#
loop_
_entity_poly.entity_id
_entity_poly.type
_entity_poly.pdbx_seq_one_letter_code
_entity_poly.pdbx_strand_id
1 'polypeptide(L)'
;MSETKEEPDTAPGLKWTPQIDRMLANWCDQAKSFEWMNTEAYSRYSVRSTAMSIAVNVSIALSGVANLIVGSAQLTNTVVPPSTILGCISISISIISMLEDKFDWITMANNFKQASVQWSNVSRKLEEQLAVPPGGRKDCSTFLKYIKQDITTVSATNYMIPKDIRTKCMDKFGKIPDFDVPDICGQVEHTTVYVESTSTLQVPLLSNTNNNNAVPDTNLPPGVVHPAKSA
;
A
#
# COMPACT_ATOMS: atom_id res chain seq x y z
N MET A 1 38.22 -33.62 7.34
CA MET A 1 36.86 -33.12 7.08
C MET A 1 36.84 -31.71 7.62
N SER A 2 37.25 -30.74 6.79
CA SER A 2 37.39 -29.34 7.16
C SER A 2 36.03 -28.69 7.13
N GLU A 3 35.58 -28.27 8.30
CA GLU A 3 34.34 -27.54 8.51
C GLU A 3 34.52 -26.13 7.96
N THR A 4 33.94 -25.87 6.78
CA THR A 4 33.85 -24.52 6.22
C THR A 4 32.87 -23.73 7.09
N LYS A 5 33.40 -22.87 7.97
CA LYS A 5 32.60 -21.81 8.61
C LYS A 5 32.05 -20.92 7.50
N GLU A 6 30.73 -20.96 7.30
CA GLU A 6 30.03 -19.90 6.59
C GLU A 6 30.21 -18.60 7.38
N GLU A 7 30.98 -17.66 6.82
CA GLU A 7 30.99 -16.29 7.31
C GLU A 7 29.58 -15.70 7.12
N PRO A 8 28.96 -15.12 8.17
CA PRO A 8 27.70 -14.44 8.00
C PRO A 8 27.98 -13.21 7.13
N ASP A 9 27.36 -13.19 5.94
CA ASP A 9 27.31 -12.05 5.02
C ASP A 9 26.63 -10.85 5.71
N THR A 10 27.37 -10.20 6.60
CA THR A 10 26.97 -9.02 7.35
C THR A 10 27.91 -7.92 6.92
N ALA A 11 27.48 -7.18 5.90
CA ALA A 11 28.08 -5.90 5.52
C ALA A 11 28.36 -5.06 6.79
N PRO A 12 29.46 -4.27 6.83
CA PRO A 12 29.89 -3.51 8.00
C PRO A 12 28.71 -2.71 8.58
N GLY A 13 28.49 -2.89 9.89
CA GLY A 13 27.27 -2.52 10.61
C GLY A 13 26.62 -1.23 10.14
N LEU A 14 25.53 -1.38 9.38
CA LEU A 14 24.68 -0.28 8.94
C LEU A 14 24.21 0.48 10.19
N LYS A 15 24.51 1.77 10.26
CA LYS A 15 24.09 2.63 11.37
C LYS A 15 22.77 3.29 11.06
N TRP A 16 21.99 3.57 12.10
CA TRP A 16 20.79 4.40 11.99
C TRP A 16 21.18 5.78 11.47
N THR A 17 20.63 6.18 10.33
CA THR A 17 20.77 7.51 9.75
C THR A 17 19.40 8.16 9.61
N PRO A 18 19.31 9.51 9.65
CA PRO A 18 18.04 10.20 9.45
C PRO A 18 17.32 9.85 8.13
N GLN A 19 18.09 9.46 7.10
CA GLN A 19 17.57 9.00 5.82
C GLN A 19 16.83 7.67 5.94
N ILE A 20 17.37 6.73 6.72
CA ILE A 20 16.72 5.44 7.00
C ILE A 20 15.44 5.67 7.82
N ASP A 21 15.47 6.60 8.79
CA ASP A 21 14.28 6.92 9.60
C ASP A 21 13.15 7.49 8.74
N ARG A 22 13.47 8.38 7.78
CA ARG A 22 12.49 8.88 6.80
C ARG A 22 11.94 7.76 5.93
N MET A 23 12.81 6.89 5.41
CA MET A 23 12.38 5.74 4.61
C MET A 23 11.43 4.82 5.39
N LEU A 24 11.71 4.55 6.67
CA LEU A 24 10.84 3.75 7.53
C LEU A 24 9.51 4.45 7.82
N ALA A 25 9.51 5.78 7.98
CA ALA A 25 8.30 6.56 8.14
C ALA A 25 7.40 6.43 6.90
N ASN A 26 7.96 6.59 5.70
CA ASN A 26 7.22 6.40 4.44
C ASN A 26 6.63 4.99 4.33
N TRP A 27 7.40 3.94 4.64
CA TRP A 27 6.87 2.57 4.66
C TRP A 27 5.77 2.37 5.69
N CYS A 28 5.81 3.09 6.81
CA CYS A 28 4.77 3.05 7.83
C CYS A 28 3.46 3.67 7.32
N ASP A 29 3.54 4.82 6.65
CA ASP A 29 2.38 5.50 6.07
C ASP A 29 1.76 4.70 4.93
N GLN A 30 2.58 4.09 4.08
CA GLN A 30 2.12 3.14 3.08
C GLN A 30 1.42 1.94 3.72
N ALA A 31 2.01 1.34 4.77
CA ALA A 31 1.41 0.21 5.48
C ALA A 31 0.05 0.57 6.10
N LYS A 32 -0.09 1.75 6.70
CA LYS A 32 -1.38 2.26 7.24
C LYS A 32 -2.42 2.47 6.15
N SER A 33 -2.01 2.97 5.00
CA SER A 33 -2.89 3.14 3.84
C SER A 33 -3.41 1.78 3.37
N PHE A 34 -2.54 0.77 3.27
CA PHE A 34 -2.94 -0.59 2.93
C PHE A 34 -3.85 -1.22 3.98
N GLU A 35 -3.55 -1.06 5.27
CA GLU A 35 -4.42 -1.52 6.37
C GLU A 35 -5.84 -0.93 6.23
N TRP A 36 -5.93 0.39 6.02
CA TRP A 36 -7.22 1.06 5.87
C TRP A 36 -7.97 0.56 4.63
N MET A 37 -7.32 0.47 3.47
CA MET A 37 -7.96 -0.01 2.24
C MET A 37 -8.49 -1.44 2.39
N ASN A 38 -7.73 -2.32 3.03
CA ASN A 38 -8.14 -3.70 3.29
C ASN A 38 -9.31 -3.77 4.30
N THR A 39 -9.31 -2.91 5.33
CA THR A 39 -10.41 -2.80 6.29
C THR A 39 -11.72 -2.37 5.61
N GLU A 40 -11.67 -1.35 4.75
CA GLU A 40 -12.83 -0.87 4.00
C GLU A 40 -13.36 -1.92 3.02
N ALA A 41 -12.45 -2.64 2.35
CA ALA A 41 -12.81 -3.75 1.48
C ALA A 41 -13.50 -4.88 2.25
N TYR A 42 -12.94 -5.27 3.41
CA TYR A 42 -13.53 -6.26 4.30
C TYR A 42 -14.97 -5.87 4.70
N SER A 43 -15.16 -4.64 5.19
CA SER A 43 -16.47 -4.13 5.60
C SER A 43 -17.51 -4.26 4.48
N ARG A 44 -17.14 -3.82 3.27
CA ARG A 44 -18.01 -3.89 2.08
C ARG A 44 -18.40 -5.32 1.70
N TYR A 45 -17.44 -6.24 1.62
CA TYR A 45 -17.72 -7.61 1.19
C TYR A 45 -18.42 -8.42 2.28
N SER A 46 -18.10 -8.17 3.55
CA SER A 46 -18.78 -8.78 4.70
C SER A 46 -20.28 -8.47 4.69
N VAL A 47 -20.65 -7.19 4.60
CA VAL A 47 -22.07 -6.78 4.57
C VAL A 47 -22.81 -7.38 3.36
N ARG A 48 -22.19 -7.39 2.18
CA ARG A 48 -22.81 -7.97 0.97
C ARG A 48 -23.02 -9.46 1.10
N SER A 49 -22.04 -10.18 1.63
CA SER A 49 -22.16 -11.62 1.83
C SER A 49 -23.22 -11.95 2.87
N THR A 50 -23.24 -11.24 3.99
CA THR A 50 -24.27 -11.43 5.02
C THR A 50 -25.66 -11.12 4.47
N ALA A 51 -25.83 -10.03 3.71
CA ALA A 51 -27.12 -9.67 3.12
C ALA A 51 -27.63 -10.73 2.13
N MET A 52 -26.75 -11.25 1.27
CA MET A 52 -27.09 -12.30 0.31
C MET A 52 -27.46 -13.61 1.02
N SER A 53 -26.67 -14.02 2.01
CA SER A 53 -26.93 -15.24 2.78
C SER A 53 -28.25 -15.16 3.54
N ILE A 54 -28.57 -14.00 4.12
CA ILE A 54 -29.87 -13.77 4.74
C ILE A 54 -30.99 -13.88 3.70
N ALA A 55 -30.84 -13.27 2.51
CA ALA A 55 -31.85 -13.33 1.46
C ALA A 55 -32.13 -14.77 0.98
N VAL A 56 -31.08 -15.58 0.80
CA VAL A 56 -31.20 -17.00 0.43
C VAL A 56 -31.89 -17.79 1.53
N ASN A 57 -31.44 -17.66 2.77
CA ASN A 57 -32.02 -18.38 3.91
C ASN A 57 -33.50 -18.02 4.15
N VAL A 58 -33.86 -16.74 4.00
CA VAL A 58 -35.27 -16.30 4.09
C VAL A 58 -36.10 -16.88 2.94
N SER A 59 -35.55 -16.93 1.72
CA SER A 59 -36.24 -17.53 0.57
C SER A 59 -36.51 -19.03 0.76
N ILE A 60 -35.53 -19.76 1.32
CA ILE A 60 -35.67 -21.17 1.69
C ILE A 60 -36.76 -21.33 2.76
N ALA A 61 -36.73 -20.53 3.82
CA ALA A 61 -37.72 -20.59 4.89
C ALA A 61 -39.14 -20.31 4.37
N LEU A 62 -39.31 -19.29 3.52
CA LEU A 62 -40.60 -18.96 2.91
C LEU A 62 -41.12 -20.09 2.02
N SER A 63 -40.25 -20.72 1.23
CA SER A 63 -40.62 -21.90 0.44
C SER A 63 -41.04 -23.08 1.31
N GLY A 64 -40.39 -23.27 2.47
CA GLY A 64 -40.78 -24.28 3.45
C GLY A 64 -42.19 -24.04 4.01
N VAL A 65 -42.52 -22.80 4.38
CA VAL A 65 -43.86 -22.42 4.84
C VAL A 65 -44.90 -22.61 3.72
N ALA A 66 -44.58 -22.22 2.49
CA ALA A 66 -45.48 -22.39 1.35
C ALA A 66 -45.79 -23.87 1.07
N ASN A 67 -44.80 -24.76 1.21
CA ASN A 67 -45.00 -26.20 1.11
C ASN A 67 -45.97 -26.73 2.17
N LEU A 68 -45.87 -26.25 3.42
CA LEU A 68 -46.79 -26.65 4.50
C LEU A 68 -48.24 -26.21 4.23
N ILE A 69 -48.42 -24.99 3.71
CA ILE A 69 -49.76 -24.46 3.37
C ILE A 69 -50.38 -25.27 2.23
N VAL A 70 -49.64 -25.52 1.15
CA VAL A 70 -50.15 -26.32 0.03
C VAL A 70 -50.43 -27.76 0.42
N GLY A 71 -49.59 -28.36 1.26
CA GLY A 71 -49.80 -29.73 1.75
C GLY A 71 -51.05 -29.90 2.64
N SER A 72 -51.47 -28.83 3.33
CA SER A 72 -52.67 -28.83 4.18
C SER A 72 -53.94 -28.41 3.45
N ALA A 73 -53.81 -27.63 2.37
CA ALA A 73 -54.95 -27.12 1.62
C ALA A 73 -55.33 -28.08 0.49
N GLN A 74 -56.48 -28.76 0.60
CA GLN A 74 -57.04 -29.60 -0.47
C GLN A 74 -57.59 -28.75 -1.64
N LEU A 75 -56.73 -28.02 -2.35
CA LEU A 75 -57.11 -27.25 -3.54
C LEU A 75 -57.00 -28.13 -4.80
N THR A 76 -58.10 -28.80 -5.16
CA THR A 76 -58.18 -29.66 -6.36
C THR A 76 -58.73 -28.98 -7.61
N ASN A 77 -59.28 -27.76 -7.50
CA ASN A 77 -60.00 -27.07 -8.60
C ASN A 77 -59.31 -25.79 -9.12
N THR A 78 -57.98 -25.77 -9.20
CA THR A 78 -57.24 -24.61 -9.75
C THR A 78 -56.65 -24.92 -11.12
N VAL A 79 -56.68 -23.93 -12.03
CA VAL A 79 -56.15 -24.03 -13.41
C VAL A 79 -54.65 -24.31 -13.44
N VAL A 80 -53.92 -23.83 -12.43
CA VAL A 80 -52.51 -24.14 -12.21
C VAL A 80 -52.39 -24.81 -10.84
N PRO A 81 -51.96 -26.08 -10.77
CA PRO A 81 -51.74 -26.75 -9.50
C PRO A 81 -50.73 -25.98 -8.64
N PRO A 82 -51.00 -25.77 -7.34
CA PRO A 82 -50.07 -25.07 -6.44
C PRO A 82 -48.67 -25.71 -6.40
N SER A 83 -48.56 -27.02 -6.67
CA SER A 83 -47.30 -27.76 -6.77
C SER A 83 -46.40 -27.27 -7.91
N THR A 84 -46.96 -26.81 -9.04
CA THR A 84 -46.17 -26.26 -10.15
C THR A 84 -45.49 -24.95 -9.77
N ILE A 85 -46.19 -24.08 -9.02
CA ILE A 85 -45.65 -22.80 -8.54
C ILE A 85 -44.50 -23.04 -7.55
N LEU A 86 -44.68 -24.00 -6.63
CA LEU A 86 -43.65 -24.40 -5.68
C LEU A 86 -42.41 -24.98 -6.37
N GLY A 87 -42.60 -25.75 -7.45
CA GLY A 87 -41.50 -26.22 -8.29
C GLY A 87 -40.66 -25.09 -8.88
N CYS A 88 -41.31 -24.04 -9.40
CA CYS A 88 -40.60 -22.85 -9.92
C CYS A 88 -39.84 -22.08 -8.83
N ILE A 89 -40.42 -21.94 -7.64
CA ILE A 89 -39.77 -21.28 -6.50
C ILE A 89 -38.53 -22.07 -6.08
N SER A 90 -38.63 -23.39 -6.00
CA SER A 90 -37.52 -24.27 -5.62
C SER A 90 -36.34 -24.15 -6.59
N ILE A 91 -36.60 -24.16 -7.90
CA ILE A 91 -35.55 -23.98 -8.93
C ILE A 91 -34.89 -22.59 -8.79
N SER A 92 -35.69 -21.55 -8.55
CA SER A 92 -35.19 -20.18 -8.38
C SER A 92 -34.26 -20.09 -7.16
N ILE A 93 -34.66 -20.69 -6.03
CA ILE A 93 -33.83 -20.74 -4.82
C ILE A 93 -32.52 -21.47 -5.10
N SER A 94 -32.55 -22.62 -5.79
CA SER A 94 -31.34 -23.37 -6.13
C SER A 94 -30.36 -22.54 -6.98
N ILE A 95 -30.86 -21.76 -7.95
CA ILE A 95 -30.01 -20.88 -8.76
C ILE A 95 -29.36 -19.79 -7.88
N ILE A 96 -30.11 -19.18 -6.96
CA ILE A 96 -29.58 -18.13 -6.09
C ILE A 96 -28.53 -18.73 -5.12
N SER A 97 -28.80 -19.92 -4.54
CA SER A 97 -27.82 -20.61 -3.69
C SER A 97 -26.54 -20.97 -4.45
N MET A 98 -26.66 -21.44 -5.70
CA MET A 98 -25.47 -21.68 -6.54
C MET A 98 -24.67 -20.40 -6.81
N LEU A 99 -25.35 -19.26 -6.99
CA LEU A 99 -24.66 -17.98 -7.14
C LEU A 99 -23.96 -17.55 -5.85
N GLU A 100 -24.59 -17.74 -4.67
CA GLU A 100 -23.97 -17.50 -3.36
C GLU A 100 -22.66 -18.28 -3.21
N ASP A 101 -22.71 -19.59 -3.47
CA ASP A 101 -21.54 -20.46 -3.40
C ASP A 101 -20.45 -20.07 -4.41
N LYS A 102 -20.82 -19.59 -5.60
CA LYS A 102 -19.87 -19.20 -6.65
C LYS A 102 -19.21 -17.85 -6.41
N PHE A 103 -19.93 -16.89 -5.84
CA PHE A 103 -19.38 -15.57 -5.58
C PHE A 103 -18.45 -15.56 -4.36
N ASP A 104 -18.67 -16.44 -3.39
CA ASP A 104 -17.84 -16.67 -2.21
C ASP A 104 -17.32 -15.37 -1.56
N TRP A 105 -18.24 -14.41 -1.38
CA TRP A 105 -17.91 -13.09 -0.84
C TRP A 105 -17.41 -13.16 0.61
N ILE A 106 -17.79 -14.19 1.38
CA ILE A 106 -17.25 -14.45 2.72
C ILE A 106 -15.75 -14.74 2.65
N THR A 107 -15.30 -15.66 1.79
CA THR A 107 -13.87 -15.96 1.67
C THR A 107 -13.10 -14.73 1.22
N MET A 108 -13.61 -13.98 0.24
CA MET A 108 -12.97 -12.74 -0.19
C MET A 108 -12.90 -11.70 0.93
N ALA A 109 -13.96 -11.55 1.74
CA ALA A 109 -13.95 -10.66 2.90
C ALA A 109 -12.89 -11.10 3.93
N ASN A 110 -12.83 -12.38 4.26
CA ASN A 110 -11.86 -12.93 5.22
C ASN A 110 -10.41 -12.73 4.75
N ASN A 111 -10.18 -12.84 3.45
CA ASN A 111 -8.89 -12.56 2.82
C ASN A 111 -8.46 -11.09 3.04
N PHE A 112 -9.36 -10.12 2.81
CA PHE A 112 -9.10 -8.71 3.10
C PHE A 112 -8.90 -8.45 4.61
N LYS A 113 -9.65 -9.12 5.48
CA LYS A 113 -9.47 -9.03 6.95
C LYS A 113 -8.08 -9.51 7.35
N GLN A 114 -7.64 -10.65 6.83
CA GLN A 114 -6.31 -11.20 7.12
C GLN A 114 -5.21 -10.25 6.64
N ALA A 115 -5.31 -9.73 5.41
CA ALA A 115 -4.36 -8.77 4.87
C ALA A 115 -4.30 -7.50 5.73
N SER A 116 -5.44 -6.99 6.18
CA SER A 116 -5.50 -5.81 7.07
C SER A 116 -4.74 -6.04 8.38
N VAL A 117 -4.91 -7.20 9.02
CA VAL A 117 -4.20 -7.54 10.27
C VAL A 117 -2.69 -7.65 10.03
N GLN A 118 -2.28 -8.23 8.90
CA GLN A 118 -0.87 -8.33 8.55
C GLN A 118 -0.23 -6.96 8.32
N TRP A 119 -0.92 -6.05 7.61
CA TRP A 119 -0.46 -4.66 7.43
C TRP A 119 -0.41 -3.89 8.74
N SER A 120 -1.38 -4.11 9.63
CA SER A 120 -1.40 -3.54 10.99
C SER A 120 -0.20 -4.01 11.83
N ASN A 121 0.21 -5.27 11.69
CA ASN A 121 1.40 -5.78 12.38
C ASN A 121 2.69 -5.13 11.85
N VAL A 122 2.79 -4.89 10.53
CA VAL A 122 3.94 -4.21 9.92
C VAL A 122 4.01 -2.76 10.37
N SER A 123 2.87 -2.03 10.31
CA SER A 123 2.82 -0.61 10.73
C SER A 123 3.22 -0.46 12.19
N ARG A 124 2.68 -1.28 13.09
CA ARG A 124 3.04 -1.25 14.53
C ARG A 124 4.51 -1.55 14.80
N LYS A 125 5.10 -2.56 14.12
CA LYS A 125 6.53 -2.85 14.24
C LYS A 125 7.41 -1.67 13.79
N LEU A 126 7.00 -0.95 12.75
CA LEU A 126 7.68 0.24 12.26
C LEU A 126 7.55 1.41 13.26
N GLU A 127 6.34 1.66 13.77
CA GLU A 127 6.09 2.71 14.76
C GLU A 127 6.86 2.48 16.06
N GLU A 128 6.84 1.26 16.58
CA GLU A 128 7.57 0.88 17.79
C GLU A 128 9.07 1.17 17.63
N GLN A 129 9.65 0.84 16.48
CA GLN A 129 11.07 1.06 16.23
C GLN A 129 11.40 2.55 16.03
N LEU A 130 10.52 3.31 15.36
CA LEU A 130 10.68 4.75 15.15
C LEU A 130 10.53 5.55 16.44
N ALA A 131 9.67 5.11 17.36
CA ALA A 131 9.44 5.75 18.66
C ALA A 131 10.65 5.64 19.62
N VAL A 132 11.49 4.62 19.45
CA VAL A 132 12.69 4.41 20.27
C VAL A 132 13.85 5.27 19.73
N PRO A 133 14.65 5.94 20.58
CA PRO A 133 15.81 6.72 20.13
C PRO A 133 16.90 5.81 19.52
N PRO A 134 17.72 6.30 18.56
CA PRO A 134 18.68 5.48 17.81
C PRO A 134 19.64 4.63 18.65
N GLY A 135 20.01 5.08 19.86
CA GLY A 135 20.90 4.35 20.77
C GLY A 135 20.25 3.16 21.50
N GLY A 136 18.92 3.09 21.54
CA GLY A 136 18.17 1.98 22.18
C GLY A 136 17.54 1.00 21.18
N ARG A 137 17.78 1.21 19.89
CA ARG A 137 17.17 0.44 18.81
C ARG A 137 17.86 -0.90 18.59
N LYS A 138 17.11 -1.87 18.05
CA LYS A 138 17.65 -3.11 17.46
C LYS A 138 18.68 -2.77 16.36
N ASP A 139 19.58 -3.72 16.10
CA ASP A 139 20.54 -3.62 14.99
C ASP A 139 19.84 -3.24 13.68
N CYS A 140 20.33 -2.19 13.02
CA CYS A 140 19.65 -1.58 11.87
C CYS A 140 19.60 -2.53 10.68
N SER A 141 20.71 -3.20 10.37
CA SER A 141 20.80 -4.14 9.25
C SER A 141 19.81 -5.29 9.41
N THR A 142 19.81 -5.89 10.61
CA THR A 142 18.95 -7.00 10.99
C THR A 142 17.47 -6.59 10.93
N PHE A 143 17.11 -5.45 11.51
CA PHE A 143 15.72 -4.96 11.50
C PHE A 143 15.24 -4.69 10.07
N LEU A 144 16.05 -4.02 9.24
CA LEU A 144 15.69 -3.73 7.86
C LEU A 144 15.48 -5.00 7.03
N LYS A 145 16.29 -6.03 7.25
CA LYS A 145 16.10 -7.32 6.59
C LYS A 145 14.76 -7.95 6.97
N TYR A 146 14.43 -7.97 8.26
CA TYR A 146 13.17 -8.54 8.74
C TYR A 146 11.94 -7.75 8.24
N ILE A 147 11.96 -6.43 8.33
CA ILE A 147 10.78 -5.64 7.95
C ILE A 147 10.55 -5.66 6.43
N LYS A 148 11.63 -5.69 5.62
CA LYS A 148 11.50 -5.89 4.17
C LYS A 148 10.90 -7.25 3.83
N GLN A 149 11.32 -8.29 4.53
CA GLN A 149 10.76 -9.63 4.36
C GLN A 149 9.26 -9.67 4.73
N ASP A 150 8.90 -9.04 5.84
CA ASP A 150 7.50 -8.92 6.27
C ASP A 150 6.68 -8.19 5.21
N ILE A 151 7.12 -6.99 4.77
CA ILE A 151 6.44 -6.21 3.73
C ILE A 151 6.28 -7.03 2.44
N THR A 152 7.33 -7.71 1.99
CA THR A 152 7.29 -8.56 0.79
C THR A 152 6.25 -9.68 0.95
N THR A 153 6.24 -10.33 2.12
CA THR A 153 5.29 -11.40 2.43
C THR A 153 3.85 -10.90 2.40
N VAL A 154 3.55 -9.77 3.05
CA VAL A 154 2.19 -9.21 3.07
C VAL A 154 1.77 -8.74 1.68
N SER A 155 2.69 -8.13 0.93
CA SER A 155 2.45 -7.67 -0.45
C SER A 155 2.22 -8.80 -1.46
N ALA A 156 2.75 -10.01 -1.21
CA ALA A 156 2.49 -11.16 -2.06
C ALA A 156 1.04 -11.65 -1.96
N THR A 157 0.41 -11.45 -0.79
CA THR A 157 -1.01 -11.73 -0.53
C THR A 157 -1.94 -10.58 -0.96
N ASN A 158 -1.46 -9.57 -1.68
CA ASN A 158 -2.26 -8.39 -1.98
C ASN A 158 -3.35 -8.72 -3.01
N TYR A 159 -4.58 -8.89 -2.51
CA TYR A 159 -5.76 -9.07 -3.34
C TYR A 159 -6.06 -7.79 -4.13
N MET A 160 -6.70 -7.91 -5.29
CA MET A 160 -7.00 -6.74 -6.12
C MET A 160 -7.97 -5.79 -5.41
N ILE A 161 -7.42 -4.73 -4.81
CA ILE A 161 -8.20 -3.71 -4.11
C ILE A 161 -9.10 -2.98 -5.14
N PRO A 162 -10.41 -2.86 -4.92
CA PRO A 162 -11.31 -2.14 -5.81
C PRO A 162 -10.86 -0.70 -6.07
N LYS A 163 -10.97 -0.22 -7.32
CA LYS A 163 -10.50 1.12 -7.73
C LYS A 163 -11.17 2.24 -6.92
N ASP A 164 -12.45 2.08 -6.60
CA ASP A 164 -13.21 3.04 -5.81
C ASP A 164 -12.67 3.21 -4.38
N ILE A 165 -12.14 2.13 -3.78
CA ILE A 165 -11.50 2.20 -2.46
C ILE A 165 -10.15 2.91 -2.55
N ARG A 166 -9.39 2.67 -3.63
CA ARG A 166 -8.11 3.38 -3.88
C ARG A 166 -8.31 4.88 -4.03
N THR A 167 -9.33 5.31 -4.78
CA THR A 167 -9.68 6.73 -4.91
C THR A 167 -10.05 7.34 -3.56
N LYS A 168 -10.86 6.66 -2.75
CA LYS A 168 -11.19 7.13 -1.39
C LYS A 168 -9.95 7.21 -0.48
N CYS A 169 -9.01 6.29 -0.63
CA CYS A 169 -7.73 6.31 0.09
C CYS A 169 -6.96 7.59 -0.27
N MET A 170 -6.84 7.86 -1.57
CA MET A 170 -6.19 9.06 -2.07
C MET A 170 -6.86 10.34 -1.54
N ASP A 171 -8.19 10.42 -1.60
CA ASP A 171 -8.93 11.58 -1.13
C ASP A 171 -8.84 11.81 0.39
N LYS A 172 -8.61 10.74 1.16
CA LYS A 172 -8.52 10.78 2.63
C LYS A 172 -7.11 11.13 3.09
N PHE A 173 -6.11 10.39 2.59
CA PHE A 173 -4.74 10.47 3.06
C PHE A 173 -3.89 11.47 2.27
N GLY A 174 -4.19 11.70 0.98
CA GLY A 174 -3.48 12.68 0.16
C GLY A 174 -3.72 14.14 0.58
N LYS A 175 -4.61 14.39 1.55
CA LYS A 175 -4.81 15.71 2.17
C LYS A 175 -3.90 15.96 3.38
N ILE A 176 -3.26 14.92 3.89
CA ILE A 176 -2.41 15.02 5.07
C ILE A 176 -1.01 15.47 4.61
N PRO A 177 -0.46 16.56 5.16
CA PRO A 177 0.89 16.99 4.82
C PRO A 177 1.91 15.93 5.26
N ASP A 178 2.95 15.73 4.44
CA ASP A 178 4.05 14.78 4.67
C ASP A 178 3.64 13.29 4.77
N PHE A 179 2.40 12.94 4.40
CA PHE A 179 1.94 11.54 4.40
C PHE A 179 2.20 10.87 3.05
N ASP A 180 2.93 9.77 3.06
CA ASP A 180 3.28 9.02 1.85
C ASP A 180 2.16 8.03 1.46
N VAL A 181 1.45 8.33 0.38
CA VAL A 181 0.36 7.47 -0.14
C VAL A 181 0.94 6.43 -1.11
N PRO A 182 0.54 5.15 -1.04
CA PRO A 182 1.04 4.13 -1.96
C PRO A 182 0.77 4.42 -3.43
N ASP A 183 1.72 4.05 -4.30
CA ASP A 183 1.65 4.21 -5.76
C ASP A 183 0.36 3.64 -6.39
N ILE A 184 -0.19 2.58 -5.81
CA ILE A 184 -1.42 1.94 -6.30
C ILE A 184 -2.65 2.87 -6.25
N CYS A 185 -2.56 3.98 -5.52
CA CYS A 185 -3.58 5.02 -5.42
C CYS A 185 -3.48 6.10 -6.52
N GLY A 186 -2.39 6.13 -7.30
CA GLY A 186 -2.30 6.89 -8.55
C GLY A 186 -1.26 8.01 -8.60
N GLN A 187 -0.42 8.19 -7.58
CA GLN A 187 0.74 9.07 -7.66
C GLN A 187 1.98 8.18 -7.84
N VAL A 188 2.71 8.37 -8.94
CA VAL A 188 3.99 7.68 -9.17
C VAL A 188 5.05 8.75 -9.22
N GLU A 189 5.94 8.75 -8.23
CA GLU A 189 7.08 9.68 -8.21
C GLU A 189 8.28 9.10 -8.97
N HIS A 190 9.12 9.98 -9.50
CA HIS A 190 10.34 9.55 -10.18
C HIS A 190 11.39 9.08 -9.16
N THR A 191 11.91 7.87 -9.33
CA THR A 191 12.98 7.33 -8.49
C THR A 191 14.29 8.11 -8.72
N THR A 192 14.77 8.83 -7.70
CA THR A 192 16.06 9.53 -7.76
C THR A 192 17.19 8.65 -7.24
N VAL A 193 18.31 8.61 -7.95
CA VAL A 193 19.52 7.91 -7.49
C VAL A 193 20.24 8.76 -6.42
N TYR A 194 20.83 8.09 -5.43
CA TYR A 194 21.68 8.77 -4.45
C TYR A 194 22.88 9.43 -5.13
N VAL A 195 23.02 10.74 -4.93
CA VAL A 195 24.21 11.50 -5.33
C VAL A 195 24.93 11.93 -4.06
N GLU A 196 26.17 11.48 -3.88
CA GLU A 196 27.01 11.92 -2.77
C GLU A 196 27.30 13.41 -2.95
N SER A 197 26.75 14.25 -2.07
CA SER A 197 26.96 15.69 -2.11
C SER A 197 28.42 15.99 -1.74
N THR A 198 29.29 16.10 -2.73
CA THR A 198 30.64 16.67 -2.60
C THR A 198 30.49 18.17 -2.36
N SER A 199 30.16 18.55 -1.13
CA SER A 199 30.05 19.96 -0.72
C SER A 199 30.94 20.19 0.50
N THR A 200 32.24 19.94 0.33
CA THR A 200 33.25 20.68 1.09
C THR A 200 33.26 22.12 0.58
N LEU A 201 32.36 22.96 1.10
CA LEU A 201 32.59 24.41 1.07
C LEU A 201 33.80 24.69 1.98
N GLN A 202 35.00 24.54 1.44
CA GLN A 202 36.16 25.22 1.99
C GLN A 202 35.93 26.70 1.74
N VAL A 203 35.44 27.39 2.75
CA VAL A 203 35.44 28.86 2.78
C VAL A 203 36.91 29.26 2.78
N PRO A 204 37.44 29.98 1.77
CA PRO A 204 38.80 30.49 1.82
C PRO A 204 38.84 31.61 2.84
N LEU A 205 39.19 31.25 4.07
CA LEU A 205 39.71 32.18 5.06
C LEU A 205 41.08 32.63 4.56
N LEU A 206 41.16 33.81 3.96
CA LEU A 206 42.43 34.50 3.78
C LEU A 206 42.36 35.87 4.45
N SER A 207 42.89 35.85 5.67
CA SER A 207 43.50 36.96 6.38
C SER A 207 44.57 37.66 5.52
N ASN A 208 44.34 38.95 5.28
CA ASN A 208 45.26 40.09 5.32
C ASN A 208 46.78 39.90 5.02
N THR A 209 47.30 40.74 4.11
CA THR A 209 48.54 41.59 4.22
C THR A 209 49.53 41.52 3.04
N ASN A 210 49.59 42.64 2.29
CA ASN A 210 50.71 43.30 1.57
C ASN A 210 52.08 42.60 1.45
N ASN A 211 52.64 42.53 0.23
CA ASN A 211 53.60 43.54 -0.31
C ASN A 211 54.25 43.12 -1.66
N ASN A 212 54.33 44.09 -2.58
CA ASN A 212 55.42 44.42 -3.52
C ASN A 212 55.92 43.40 -4.57
N ASN A 213 55.55 43.59 -5.83
CA ASN A 213 56.42 44.27 -6.82
C ASN A 213 55.74 44.33 -8.19
N ALA A 214 55.45 45.55 -8.64
CA ALA A 214 55.04 45.83 -10.01
C ALA A 214 56.30 45.95 -10.90
N VAL A 215 56.31 45.22 -12.01
CA VAL A 215 57.16 45.52 -13.17
C VAL A 215 56.24 45.56 -14.39
N PRO A 216 56.16 46.69 -15.12
CA PRO A 216 55.36 46.78 -16.33
C PRO A 216 56.25 46.47 -17.54
N ASP A 217 55.84 45.54 -18.40
CA ASP A 217 56.43 45.43 -19.73
C ASP A 217 55.41 45.82 -20.81
N THR A 218 55.69 47.00 -21.35
CA THR A 218 55.21 47.58 -22.59
C THR A 218 55.44 46.64 -23.78
N ASN A 219 54.48 46.54 -24.70
CA ASN A 219 54.66 46.74 -26.16
C ASN A 219 53.44 46.22 -26.96
N LEU A 220 52.55 47.15 -27.33
CA LEU A 220 51.71 47.16 -28.55
C LEU A 220 52.44 48.05 -29.59
N PRO A 221 52.04 48.21 -30.90
CA PRO A 221 50.90 47.74 -31.73
C PRO A 221 51.40 47.31 -33.17
N PRO A 222 50.69 47.39 -34.34
CA PRO A 222 49.33 47.87 -34.67
C PRO A 222 48.48 47.14 -35.76
N GLY A 223 47.18 47.45 -35.74
CA GLY A 223 46.23 47.47 -36.89
C GLY A 223 45.47 46.15 -37.12
N VAL A 224 44.15 46.09 -37.32
CA VAL A 224 43.27 46.93 -38.15
C VAL A 224 41.79 46.81 -37.71
N VAL A 225 41.20 47.96 -37.37
CA VAL A 225 39.89 48.55 -37.78
C VAL A 225 38.57 47.75 -37.67
N HIS A 226 37.69 48.28 -36.79
CA HIS A 226 36.24 48.07 -36.71
C HIS A 226 35.47 48.49 -37.99
N PRO A 227 34.18 48.13 -38.09
CA PRO A 227 33.19 49.19 -37.94
C PRO A 227 31.99 48.85 -37.03
N ALA A 228 31.45 49.93 -36.47
CA ALA A 228 30.16 50.07 -35.79
C ALA A 228 28.97 49.85 -36.78
N LYS A 229 27.67 49.84 -36.45
CA LYS A 229 26.88 50.53 -35.42
C LYS A 229 25.39 50.05 -35.54
N SER A 230 24.62 50.24 -34.47
CA SER A 230 23.17 50.57 -34.39
C SER A 230 22.16 49.91 -35.34
N ALA A 231 21.09 49.35 -34.79
CA ALA A 231 19.95 50.07 -34.19
C ALA A 231 19.25 49.18 -33.16
#